data_AF-V9D6A7-F1
#
_entry.id   AF-V9D6A7-F1
#
_cell.length_a   1.000
_cell.length_b   1.000
_cell.length_c   1.000
_cell.angle_alpha   90.00
_cell.angle_beta   90.00
_cell.angle_gamma   90.00
#
_symmetry.space_group_name_H-M   'P 1'
#
loop_
_entity.id
_entity.type
_entity.pdbx_description
1 polymer ?
#
loop_
_entity_poly.entity_id
_entity_poly.type
_entity_poly.pdbx_seq_one_letter_code
_entity_poly.pdbx_strand_id
1 'polypeptide(L)'
;MSIVFIVLFPLGAISMHLPLRGVRVTTRIHAPIQILGLAMMIGAMGLGIDIADVDLNFFARDTSTKAHVVIGLLTCSVLILFQPALGLLQHLHFRRTGKKSIFAYLHRWTGRVAICLGWINSGLGFQLVPISLVSTGSLVRNFVLMGVLGAVWFLLVGWDGYRHHWAKKDKLGAYRVGWDKGVVLRRQHAVEDGTKDDVKLESSHSGDQGTTAGEQHL
;
A
#
# COMPACT_ATOMS: atom_id res chain seq x y z
N MET A 1 1.28 23.02 -14.12
CA MET A 1 0.68 22.04 -13.17
C MET A 1 0.46 20.65 -13.76
N SER A 2 -0.06 20.51 -14.99
CA SER A 2 -0.46 19.20 -15.54
C SER A 2 0.64 18.14 -15.58
N ILE A 3 1.85 18.48 -16.03
CA ILE A 3 2.99 17.53 -16.07
C ILE A 3 3.31 16.97 -14.68
N VAL A 4 3.21 17.79 -13.63
CA VAL A 4 3.52 17.38 -12.26
C VAL A 4 2.52 16.32 -11.77
N PHE A 5 1.23 16.58 -11.91
CA PHE A 5 0.17 15.70 -11.39
C PHE A 5 -0.17 14.51 -12.30
N ILE A 6 0.04 14.63 -13.61
CA ILE A 6 -0.22 13.55 -14.58
C ILE A 6 0.99 12.63 -14.71
N VAL A 7 2.20 13.17 -14.67
CA VAL A 7 3.42 12.42 -14.99
C VAL A 7 4.30 12.23 -13.76
N LEU A 8 4.83 13.30 -13.17
CA LEU A 8 5.87 13.18 -12.15
C LEU A 8 5.40 12.49 -10.86
N PHE A 9 4.26 12.88 -10.31
CA PHE A 9 3.73 12.26 -9.08
C PHE A 9 3.31 10.81 -9.29
N PRO A 10 2.57 10.45 -10.37
CA PRO A 10 2.27 9.04 -10.67
C PRO A 10 3.54 8.21 -10.93
N LEU A 11 4.52 8.73 -11.68
CA LEU A 11 5.81 8.04 -11.88
C LEU A 11 6.54 7.81 -10.55
N GLY A 12 6.56 8.82 -9.69
CA GLY A 12 7.10 8.69 -8.34
C GLY A 12 6.39 7.60 -7.53
N ALA A 13 5.07 7.49 -7.62
CA ALA A 13 4.30 6.44 -6.96
C ALA A 13 4.59 5.04 -7.56
N ILE A 14 4.62 4.93 -8.89
CA ILE A 14 4.91 3.68 -9.62
C ILE A 14 6.32 3.17 -9.31
N SER A 15 7.29 4.07 -9.15
CA SER A 15 8.68 3.68 -8.87
C SER A 15 8.83 2.76 -7.64
N MET A 16 7.96 2.88 -6.63
CA MET A 16 7.99 2.01 -5.44
C MET A 16 7.50 0.58 -5.70
N HIS A 17 6.86 0.32 -6.84
CA HIS A 17 6.43 -1.02 -7.24
C HIS A 17 7.51 -1.77 -8.04
N LEU A 18 8.61 -1.09 -8.40
CA LEU A 18 9.67 -1.69 -9.20
C LEU A 18 10.53 -2.62 -8.31
N PRO A 19 10.59 -3.94 -8.59
CA PRO A 19 11.26 -4.91 -7.74
C PRO A 19 12.78 -4.95 -7.97
N LEU A 20 13.46 -3.80 -7.84
CA LEU A 20 14.91 -3.73 -7.94
C LEU A 20 15.55 -4.19 -6.63
N ARG A 21 15.85 -5.49 -6.53
CA ARG A 21 16.65 -6.06 -5.43
C ARG A 21 18.04 -5.40 -5.41
N GLY A 22 18.43 -4.82 -4.27
CA GLY A 22 19.77 -4.26 -4.05
C GLY A 22 19.91 -2.74 -4.25
N VAL A 23 18.90 -2.06 -4.83
CA VAL A 23 18.90 -0.59 -4.97
C VAL A 23 17.95 0.02 -3.95
N ARG A 24 18.37 1.08 -3.25
CA ARG A 24 17.46 1.89 -2.41
C ARG A 24 16.56 2.76 -3.31
N VAL A 25 15.59 2.11 -3.97
CA VAL A 25 14.64 2.72 -4.93
C VAL A 25 13.97 3.97 -4.34
N THR A 26 13.61 3.92 -3.05
CA THR A 26 13.00 5.06 -2.34
C THR A 26 13.88 6.31 -2.35
N THR A 27 15.19 6.19 -2.12
CA THR A 27 16.09 7.36 -2.03
C THR A 27 16.73 7.72 -3.36
N ARG A 28 16.91 6.76 -4.27
CA ARG A 28 17.61 6.98 -5.55
C ARG A 28 16.69 7.29 -6.73
N ILE A 29 15.44 6.88 -6.68
CA ILE A 29 14.49 7.03 -7.80
C ILE A 29 13.28 7.84 -7.35
N HIS A 30 12.62 7.39 -6.29
CA HIS A 30 11.42 8.08 -5.79
C HIS A 30 11.73 9.49 -5.30
N ALA A 31 12.69 9.65 -4.38
CA ALA A 31 12.99 10.97 -3.80
C ALA A 31 13.41 12.03 -4.86
N PRO A 32 14.30 11.76 -5.83
CA PRO A 32 14.63 12.74 -6.86
C PRO A 32 13.43 13.15 -7.73
N ILE A 33 12.61 12.19 -8.17
CA ILE A 33 11.41 12.47 -8.96
C ILE A 33 10.42 13.32 -8.15
N GLN A 34 10.26 13.02 -6.86
CA GLN A 34 9.37 13.78 -5.97
C GLN A 34 9.90 15.18 -5.69
N ILE A 35 11.20 15.35 -5.48
CA ILE A 35 11.82 16.67 -5.27
C ILE A 35 11.67 17.53 -6.54
N LEU A 36 11.91 16.95 -7.72
CA LEU A 36 11.72 17.64 -8.99
C LEU A 36 10.24 18.03 -9.19
N GLY A 37 9.32 17.09 -8.93
CA GLY A 37 7.88 17.35 -9.00
C GLY A 37 7.44 18.45 -8.04
N LEU A 38 7.94 18.43 -6.80
CA LEU A 38 7.66 19.43 -5.78
C LEU A 38 8.19 20.82 -6.18
N ALA A 39 9.42 20.91 -6.68
CA ALA A 39 10.00 22.18 -7.14
C ALA A 39 9.19 22.78 -8.30
N MET A 40 8.83 21.96 -9.29
CA MET A 40 7.97 22.38 -10.40
C MET A 40 6.56 22.77 -9.93
N MET A 41 6.02 22.09 -8.93
CA MET A 41 4.72 22.42 -8.34
C MET A 41 4.75 23.80 -7.67
N ILE A 42 5.79 24.10 -6.88
CA ILE A 42 5.94 25.41 -6.23
C ILE A 42 6.02 26.52 -7.27
N GLY A 43 6.86 26.36 -8.30
CA GLY A 43 6.99 27.35 -9.38
C GLY A 43 5.67 27.56 -10.14
N ALA A 44 4.98 26.47 -10.50
CA ALA A 44 3.70 26.56 -11.18
C ALA A 44 2.56 27.09 -10.28
N MET A 45 2.68 26.98 -8.95
CA MET A 45 1.71 27.52 -7.99
C MET A 45 1.92 29.02 -7.87
N GLY A 46 3.17 29.48 -7.81
CA GLY A 46 3.52 30.89 -7.85
C GLY A 46 2.99 31.57 -9.11
N LEU A 47 3.23 30.97 -10.29
CA LEU A 47 2.68 31.47 -11.56
C LEU A 47 1.15 31.48 -11.58
N GLY A 48 0.51 30.46 -11.00
CA GLY A 48 -0.95 30.39 -10.91
C GLY A 48 -1.55 31.47 -9.99
N ILE A 49 -0.88 31.81 -8.90
CA ILE A 49 -1.28 32.89 -7.99
C ILE A 49 -1.11 34.25 -8.67
N ASP A 50 0.01 34.46 -9.36
CA ASP A 50 0.30 35.69 -10.11
C ASP A 50 -0.77 35.96 -11.18
N ILE A 51 -1.11 34.95 -12.00
CA ILE A 51 -2.20 35.04 -12.98
C ILE A 51 -3.56 35.28 -12.30
N ALA A 52 -3.80 34.67 -11.15
CA ALA A 52 -5.05 34.86 -10.41
C ALA A 52 -5.21 36.29 -9.87
N ASP A 53 -4.11 36.90 -9.45
CA ASP A 53 -4.05 38.26 -8.91
C ASP A 53 -4.12 39.31 -10.04
N VAL A 54 -3.36 39.11 -11.12
CA VAL A 54 -3.21 40.07 -12.23
C VAL A 54 -4.36 40.00 -13.24
N ASP A 55 -4.78 38.80 -13.67
CA ASP A 55 -5.68 38.64 -14.82
C ASP A 55 -7.13 38.29 -14.45
N LEU A 56 -7.36 37.70 -13.27
CA LEU A 56 -8.66 37.09 -12.93
C LEU A 56 -9.49 37.86 -11.91
N ASN A 57 -8.96 38.92 -11.27
CA ASN A 57 -9.65 39.73 -10.26
C ASN A 57 -10.46 38.85 -9.28
N PHE A 58 -9.83 37.78 -8.78
CA PHE A 58 -10.15 36.77 -7.73
C PHE A 58 -11.60 36.30 -7.44
N PHE A 59 -12.66 37.03 -7.80
CA PHE A 59 -14.04 36.79 -7.36
C PHE A 59 -15.13 36.91 -8.44
N ALA A 60 -14.81 37.36 -9.66
CA ALA A 60 -15.82 37.77 -10.64
C ALA A 60 -16.24 36.72 -11.68
N ARG A 61 -15.52 35.60 -11.83
CA ARG A 61 -15.85 34.56 -12.82
C ARG A 61 -16.33 33.26 -12.17
N ASP A 62 -17.15 32.54 -12.91
CA ASP A 62 -17.96 31.36 -12.57
C ASP A 62 -17.45 30.45 -11.45
N THR A 63 -18.37 29.75 -10.79
CA THR A 63 -18.13 28.78 -9.70
C THR A 63 -16.98 27.81 -9.98
N SER A 64 -16.79 27.38 -11.24
CA SER A 64 -15.69 26.49 -11.64
C SER A 64 -14.30 27.10 -11.44
N THR A 65 -14.13 28.41 -11.65
CA THR A 65 -12.87 29.13 -11.45
C THR A 65 -12.48 29.14 -9.98
N LYS A 66 -13.46 29.47 -9.12
CA LYS A 66 -13.28 29.47 -7.66
C LYS A 66 -12.92 28.08 -7.14
N ALA A 67 -13.64 27.06 -7.61
CA ALA A 67 -13.36 25.67 -7.24
C ALA A 67 -11.95 25.23 -7.67
N HIS A 68 -11.52 25.56 -8.89
CA HIS A 68 -10.18 25.24 -9.39
C HIS A 68 -9.07 25.85 -8.52
N VAL A 69 -9.18 27.15 -8.21
CA VAL A 69 -8.15 27.84 -7.42
C VAL A 69 -8.11 27.31 -5.99
N VAL A 70 -9.26 27.14 -5.33
CA VAL A 70 -9.33 26.65 -3.94
C VAL A 70 -8.83 25.21 -3.83
N ILE A 71 -9.28 24.30 -4.69
CA ILE A 71 -8.85 22.90 -4.68
C ILE A 71 -7.36 22.81 -5.01
N GLY A 72 -6.88 23.58 -5.99
CA GLY A 72 -5.47 23.64 -6.36
C GLY A 72 -4.58 24.11 -5.21
N LEU A 73 -4.91 25.25 -4.59
CA LEU A 73 -4.15 25.80 -3.46
C LEU A 73 -4.14 24.85 -2.27
N LEU A 74 -5.29 24.29 -1.91
CA LEU A 74 -5.39 23.34 -0.80
C LEU A 74 -4.54 22.10 -1.06
N THR A 75 -4.67 21.50 -2.25
CA THR A 75 -3.93 20.29 -2.64
C THR A 75 -2.43 20.55 -2.67
N CYS A 76 -1.98 21.65 -3.30
CA CYS A 76 -0.58 22.02 -3.36
C CYS A 76 -0.01 22.30 -1.96
N SER A 77 -0.72 23.05 -1.12
CA SER A 77 -0.27 23.37 0.24
C SER A 77 -0.08 22.10 1.08
N VAL A 78 -1.03 21.17 0.98
CA VAL A 78 -0.93 19.87 1.68
C VAL A 78 0.28 19.07 1.19
N LEU A 79 0.51 19.03 -0.12
CA LEU A 79 1.65 18.33 -0.72
C LEU A 79 2.99 19.01 -0.42
N ILE A 80 3.05 20.33 -0.31
CA ILE A 80 4.31 21.04 -0.03
C ILE A 80 4.74 20.83 1.41
N LEU A 81 3.80 20.90 2.35
CA LEU A 81 4.12 20.87 3.78
C LEU A 81 4.15 19.46 4.34
N PHE A 82 3.09 18.68 4.10
CA PHE A 82 2.89 17.42 4.82
C PHE A 82 3.55 16.23 4.12
N GLN A 83 3.54 16.14 2.79
CA GLN A 83 4.12 14.99 2.10
C GLN A 83 5.63 14.81 2.36
N PRO A 84 6.51 15.81 2.18
CA PRO A 84 7.93 15.65 2.44
C PRO A 84 8.21 15.41 3.93
N ALA A 85 7.49 16.07 4.84
CA ALA A 85 7.62 15.84 6.27
C ALA A 85 7.29 14.39 6.66
N LEU A 86 6.14 13.87 6.21
CA LEU A 86 5.72 12.50 6.47
C LEU A 86 6.67 11.47 5.81
N GLY A 87 7.17 11.76 4.61
CA GLY A 87 8.14 10.93 3.91
C GLY A 87 9.47 10.83 4.66
N LEU A 88 9.98 11.97 5.14
CA LEU A 88 11.21 12.03 5.92
C LEU A 88 11.07 11.32 7.27
N LEU A 89 9.98 11.58 8.01
CA LEU A 89 9.71 10.93 9.29
C LEU A 89 9.63 9.41 9.16
N GLN A 90 8.94 8.91 8.12
CA GLN A 90 8.90 7.48 7.85
C GLN A 90 10.28 6.93 7.47
N HIS A 91 11.07 7.66 6.69
CA HIS A 91 12.42 7.20 6.31
C HIS A 91 13.34 7.10 7.52
N LEU A 92 13.33 8.11 8.41
CA LEU A 92 14.09 8.10 9.67
C LEU A 92 13.63 6.97 10.59
N HIS A 93 12.32 6.77 10.71
CA HIS A 93 11.77 5.68 11.53
C HIS A 93 12.18 4.31 10.97
N PHE A 94 12.06 4.10 9.66
CA PHE A 94 12.45 2.85 9.01
C PHE A 94 13.95 2.56 9.17
N ARG A 95 14.83 3.58 9.11
CA ARG A 95 16.26 3.42 9.41
C ARG A 95 16.54 2.97 10.84
N ARG A 96 15.71 3.37 11.81
CA ARG A 96 15.92 3.08 13.24
C ARG A 96 15.30 1.75 13.66
N THR A 97 14.10 1.42 13.18
CA THR A 97 13.32 0.26 13.67
C THR A 97 13.17 -0.85 12.64
N GLY A 98 13.47 -0.60 11.37
CA GLY A 98 13.20 -1.53 10.26
C GLY A 98 11.71 -1.78 10.00
N LYS A 99 10.81 -1.09 10.72
CA LYS A 99 9.36 -1.30 10.67
C LYS A 99 8.64 -0.16 9.96
N LYS A 100 7.47 -0.45 9.41
CA LYS A 100 6.58 0.57 8.81
C LYS A 100 5.89 1.33 9.93
N SER A 101 6.05 2.65 9.99
CA SER A 101 5.33 3.50 10.94
C SER A 101 3.94 3.88 10.42
N ILE A 102 3.11 4.43 11.30
CA ILE A 102 1.83 5.08 10.95
C ILE A 102 2.06 6.19 9.92
N PHE A 103 3.19 6.90 10.00
CA PHE A 103 3.58 7.92 9.02
C PHE A 103 3.71 7.37 7.60
N ALA A 104 4.09 6.09 7.43
CA ALA A 104 4.14 5.45 6.11
C ALA A 104 2.75 5.32 5.47
N TYR A 105 1.76 4.98 6.30
CA TYR A 105 0.38 4.85 5.85
C TYR A 105 -0.21 6.21 5.52
N LEU A 106 0.01 7.20 6.39
CA LEU A 106 -0.47 8.56 6.18
C LEU A 106 0.17 9.16 4.92
N HIS A 107 1.49 9.06 4.77
CA HIS A 107 2.21 9.49 3.56
C HIS A 107 1.62 8.85 2.29
N ARG A 108 1.40 7.53 2.30
CA ARG A 108 0.85 6.80 1.16
C ARG A 108 -0.58 7.23 0.82
N TRP A 109 -1.46 7.39 1.81
CA TRP A 109 -2.86 7.76 1.59
C TRP A 109 -3.02 9.23 1.19
N THR A 110 -2.31 10.14 1.86
CA THR A 110 -2.30 11.55 1.50
C THR A 110 -1.83 11.75 0.06
N GLY A 111 -0.79 11.03 -0.38
CA GLY A 111 -0.33 11.09 -1.77
C GLY A 111 -1.37 10.59 -2.78
N ARG A 112 -2.09 9.51 -2.45
CA ARG A 112 -3.18 8.97 -3.29
C ARG A 112 -4.31 9.97 -3.46
N VAL A 113 -4.81 10.52 -2.36
CA VAL A 113 -5.89 11.52 -2.36
C VAL A 113 -5.48 12.75 -3.15
N ALA A 114 -4.25 13.23 -2.96
CA ALA A 114 -3.74 14.40 -3.65
C ALA A 114 -3.58 14.21 -5.17
N ILE A 115 -3.20 13.00 -5.64
CA ILE A 115 -3.18 12.70 -7.08
C ILE A 115 -4.59 12.77 -7.66
N CYS A 116 -5.59 12.17 -6.99
CA CYS A 116 -6.98 12.23 -7.42
C CYS A 116 -7.51 13.67 -7.48
N LEU A 117 -7.26 14.46 -6.42
CA LEU A 117 -7.62 15.88 -6.38
C LEU A 117 -6.91 16.66 -7.49
N GLY A 118 -5.64 16.36 -7.77
CA GLY A 118 -4.88 16.97 -8.85
C GLY A 118 -5.46 16.71 -10.24
N TRP A 119 -6.01 15.51 -10.50
CA TRP A 119 -6.68 15.20 -11.76
C TRP A 119 -8.02 15.93 -11.91
N ILE A 120 -8.83 15.94 -10.85
CA ILE A 120 -10.08 16.72 -10.81
C ILE A 120 -9.76 18.20 -11.04
N ASN A 121 -8.76 18.72 -10.34
CA ASN A 121 -8.34 20.10 -10.46
C ASN A 121 -7.80 20.43 -11.86
N SER A 122 -7.07 19.50 -12.49
CA SER A 122 -6.60 19.65 -13.87
C SER A 122 -7.77 19.71 -14.84
N GLY A 123 -8.81 18.89 -14.64
CA GLY A 123 -10.05 18.93 -15.42
C GLY A 123 -10.76 20.28 -15.31
N LEU A 124 -10.90 20.83 -14.10
CA LEU A 124 -11.46 22.16 -13.89
C LEU A 124 -10.62 23.27 -14.55
N GLY A 125 -9.28 23.15 -14.48
CA GLY A 125 -8.37 24.12 -15.11
C GLY A 125 -8.53 24.17 -16.63
N PHE A 126 -8.78 23.03 -17.29
CA PHE A 126 -9.02 23.01 -18.73
C PHE A 126 -10.33 23.70 -19.14
N GLN A 127 -11.34 23.75 -18.27
CA GLN A 127 -12.59 24.48 -18.56
C GLN A 127 -12.39 26.00 -18.57
N LEU A 128 -11.32 26.49 -17.93
CA LEU A 128 -11.02 27.91 -17.83
C LEU A 128 -10.21 28.44 -19.01
N VAL A 129 -9.60 27.56 -19.80
CA VAL A 129 -8.76 27.96 -20.92
C VAL A 129 -9.60 28.09 -22.19
N PRO A 130 -9.61 29.27 -22.86
CA PRO A 130 -10.28 29.43 -24.14
C PRO A 130 -9.75 28.44 -25.18
N ILE A 131 -10.65 27.76 -25.88
CA ILE A 131 -10.33 26.75 -26.92
C ILE A 131 -9.46 27.34 -28.04
N SER A 132 -9.45 28.68 -28.21
CA SER A 132 -8.62 29.40 -29.17
C SER A 132 -7.12 29.47 -28.83
N LEU A 133 -6.75 29.34 -27.55
CA LEU A 133 -5.36 29.44 -27.09
C LEU A 133 -4.67 28.08 -26.96
N VAL A 134 -5.44 26.98 -26.90
CA VAL A 134 -4.92 25.62 -26.77
C VAL A 134 -5.40 24.77 -27.92
N SER A 135 -4.46 24.33 -28.76
CA SER A 135 -4.75 23.34 -29.80
C SER A 135 -5.45 22.12 -29.21
N THR A 136 -6.57 21.74 -29.81
CA THR A 136 -7.39 20.58 -29.42
C THR A 136 -6.55 19.30 -29.27
N GLY A 137 -5.47 19.16 -30.07
CA GLY A 137 -4.54 18.04 -29.98
C GLY A 137 -3.75 17.97 -28.66
N SER A 138 -3.42 19.12 -28.05
CA SER A 138 -2.75 19.18 -26.75
C SER A 138 -3.67 18.75 -25.61
N LEU A 139 -4.95 19.09 -25.72
CA LEU A 139 -5.99 18.70 -24.76
C LEU A 139 -6.23 17.19 -24.82
N VAL A 140 -6.45 16.63 -26.01
CA VAL A 140 -6.62 15.18 -26.21
C VAL A 140 -5.41 14.42 -25.68
N ARG A 141 -4.18 14.86 -26.00
CA ARG A 141 -2.96 14.21 -25.49
C ARG A 141 -2.89 14.20 -23.97
N ASN A 142 -3.26 15.30 -23.29
CA ASN A 142 -3.27 15.35 -21.83
C ASN A 142 -4.27 14.36 -21.22
N PHE A 143 -5.50 14.30 -21.74
CA PHE A 143 -6.51 13.36 -21.25
C PHE A 143 -6.14 11.90 -21.53
N VAL A 144 -5.57 11.61 -22.70
CA VAL A 144 -5.05 10.27 -23.02
C VAL A 144 -3.92 9.88 -22.07
N LEU A 145 -2.94 10.77 -21.83
CA LEU A 145 -1.85 10.50 -20.89
C LEU A 145 -2.37 10.29 -19.46
N MET A 146 -3.32 11.12 -19.03
CA MET A 146 -3.97 10.98 -17.72
C MET A 146 -4.70 9.65 -17.60
N GLY A 147 -5.44 9.24 -18.64
CA GLY A 147 -6.16 7.96 -18.67
C GLY A 147 -5.21 6.76 -18.64
N VAL A 148 -4.17 6.76 -19.47
CA VAL A 148 -3.20 5.65 -19.55
C VAL A 148 -2.39 5.53 -18.26
N LEU A 149 -1.79 6.62 -17.78
CA LEU A 149 -1.00 6.60 -16.55
C LEU A 149 -1.87 6.32 -15.32
N GLY A 150 -3.10 6.84 -15.32
CA GLY A 150 -4.07 6.56 -14.27
C GLY A 150 -4.49 5.09 -14.24
N ALA A 151 -4.78 4.49 -15.40
CA ALA A 151 -5.11 3.07 -15.51
C ALA A 151 -3.94 2.19 -15.02
N VAL A 152 -2.72 2.46 -15.46
CA VAL A 152 -1.52 1.74 -15.01
C VAL A 152 -1.37 1.85 -13.48
N TRP A 153 -1.57 3.04 -12.93
CA TRP A 153 -1.49 3.25 -11.50
C TRP A 153 -2.58 2.49 -10.72
N PHE A 154 -3.85 2.57 -11.15
CA PHE A 154 -4.95 1.82 -10.52
C PHE A 154 -4.73 0.31 -10.59
N LEU A 155 -4.22 -0.20 -11.72
CA LEU A 155 -3.85 -1.60 -11.88
C LEU A 155 -2.76 -2.01 -10.89
N LEU A 156 -1.69 -1.22 -10.74
CA LEU A 156 -0.61 -1.51 -9.79
C LEU A 156 -1.07 -1.45 -8.33
N VAL A 157 -1.96 -0.51 -8.01
CA VAL A 157 -2.58 -0.40 -6.69
C VAL A 157 -3.46 -1.61 -6.41
N GLY A 158 -4.32 -2.00 -7.36
CA GLY A 158 -5.16 -3.18 -7.27
C GLY A 158 -4.35 -4.46 -7.14
N TRP A 159 -3.25 -4.56 -7.90
CA TRP A 159 -2.30 -5.67 -7.83
C TRP A 159 -1.60 -5.77 -6.48
N ASP A 160 -1.15 -4.66 -5.88
CA ASP A 160 -0.56 -4.64 -4.53
C ASP A 160 -1.58 -5.15 -3.49
N GLY A 161 -2.84 -4.71 -3.60
CA GLY A 161 -3.94 -5.19 -2.77
C GLY A 161 -4.20 -6.69 -2.95
N TYR A 162 -4.34 -7.14 -4.20
CA TYR A 162 -4.55 -8.55 -4.54
C TYR A 162 -3.42 -9.42 -3.99
N ARG A 163 -2.16 -9.05 -4.23
CA ARG A 163 -0.99 -9.79 -3.75
C ARG A 163 -0.97 -9.89 -2.22
N HIS A 164 -1.36 -8.84 -1.49
CA HIS A 164 -1.47 -8.88 -0.03
C HIS A 164 -2.59 -9.80 0.47
N HIS A 165 -3.73 -9.85 -0.21
CA HIS A 165 -4.80 -10.79 0.13
C HIS A 165 -4.41 -12.24 -0.13
N TRP A 166 -3.74 -12.53 -1.25
CA TRP A 166 -3.26 -13.88 -1.58
C TRP A 166 -2.16 -14.35 -0.62
N ALA A 167 -1.18 -13.50 -0.31
CA ALA A 167 -0.14 -13.84 0.66
C ALA A 167 -0.68 -14.11 2.08
N LYS A 168 -1.81 -13.49 2.46
CA LYS A 168 -2.51 -13.82 3.72
C LYS A 168 -3.20 -15.18 3.65
N LYS A 169 -3.83 -15.51 2.52
CA LYS A 169 -4.45 -16.83 2.31
C LYS A 169 -3.40 -17.94 2.37
N ASP A 170 -2.24 -17.74 1.76
CA ASP A 170 -1.14 -18.73 1.79
C ASP A 170 -0.62 -18.97 3.22
N LYS A 171 -0.47 -17.89 4.01
CA LYS A 171 -0.06 -18.02 5.41
C LYS A 171 -1.11 -18.72 6.27
N LEU A 172 -2.38 -18.36 6.13
CA LEU A 172 -3.48 -19.01 6.84
C LEU A 172 -3.60 -20.48 6.43
N GLY A 173 -3.39 -20.79 5.15
CA GLY A 173 -3.30 -22.15 4.63
C GLY A 173 -2.16 -22.93 5.26
N ALA A 174 -0.97 -22.33 5.36
CA ALA A 174 0.19 -22.95 6.00
C ALA A 174 -0.02 -23.20 7.51
N TYR A 175 -0.63 -22.25 8.23
CA TYR A 175 -1.00 -22.44 9.65
C TYR A 175 -2.04 -23.55 9.82
N ARG A 176 -3.06 -23.60 8.94
CA ARG A 176 -4.10 -24.65 8.97
C ARG A 176 -3.51 -26.04 8.73
N VAL A 177 -2.63 -26.19 7.73
CA VAL A 177 -1.95 -27.46 7.45
C VAL A 177 -1.03 -27.88 8.61
N GLY A 178 -0.33 -26.93 9.23
CA GLY A 178 0.48 -27.19 10.43
C GLY A 178 -0.36 -27.61 11.64
N TRP A 179 -1.53 -26.99 11.83
CA TRP A 179 -2.49 -27.33 12.89
C TRP A 179 -3.05 -28.74 12.73
N ASP A 180 -3.53 -29.08 11.53
CA ASP A 180 -4.09 -30.40 11.24
C ASP A 180 -3.04 -31.51 11.46
N LYS A 181 -1.79 -31.29 11.03
CA LYS A 181 -0.69 -32.23 11.31
C LYS A 181 -0.41 -32.38 12.81
N GLY A 182 -0.41 -31.28 13.58
CA GLY A 182 -0.22 -31.33 15.03
C GLY A 182 -1.34 -32.06 15.78
N VAL A 183 -2.59 -31.92 15.31
CA VAL A 183 -3.75 -32.64 15.87
C VAL A 183 -3.66 -34.13 15.58
N VAL A 184 -3.24 -34.53 14.38
CA VAL A 184 -3.07 -35.94 14.00
C VAL A 184 -1.95 -36.60 14.83
N LEU A 185 -0.80 -35.95 14.97
CA LEU A 185 0.32 -36.49 15.77
C LEU A 185 -0.04 -36.64 17.24
N ARG A 186 -0.77 -35.68 17.82
CA ARG A 186 -1.26 -35.76 19.20
C ARG A 186 -2.23 -36.93 19.39
N ARG A 187 -3.11 -37.17 18.41
CA ARG A 187 -4.04 -38.31 18.43
C ARG A 187 -3.27 -39.63 18.35
N GLN A 188 -2.26 -39.74 17.49
CA GLN A 188 -1.44 -40.94 17.38
C GLN A 188 -0.70 -41.23 18.69
N HIS A 189 -0.07 -40.23 19.29
CA HIS A 189 0.58 -40.38 20.60
C HIS A 189 -0.38 -40.83 21.70
N ALA A 190 -1.60 -40.28 21.76
CA ALA A 190 -2.59 -40.68 22.77
C ALA A 190 -3.06 -42.13 22.60
N VAL A 191 -3.19 -42.61 21.37
CA VAL A 191 -3.53 -44.02 21.08
C VAL A 191 -2.37 -44.93 21.46
N GLU A 192 -1.12 -44.52 21.15
CA GLU A 192 0.07 -45.30 21.45
C GLU A 192 0.34 -45.41 22.97
N ASP A 193 0.12 -44.35 23.74
CA ASP A 193 0.20 -44.38 25.20
C ASP A 193 -0.89 -45.26 25.82
N GLY A 194 -2.14 -45.10 25.39
CA GLY A 194 -3.24 -45.93 25.89
C GLY A 194 -3.01 -47.43 25.62
N THR A 195 -2.51 -47.77 24.42
CA THR A 195 -2.18 -49.16 24.07
C THR A 195 -1.07 -49.72 24.97
N LYS A 196 -0.08 -48.91 25.35
CA LYS A 196 1.01 -49.34 26.25
C LYS A 196 0.51 -49.56 27.68
N ASP A 197 -0.40 -48.71 28.14
CA ASP A 197 -1.02 -48.84 29.46
C ASP A 197 -1.90 -50.10 29.55
N ASP A 198 -2.69 -50.38 28.50
CA ASP A 198 -3.52 -51.58 28.41
C ASP A 198 -2.69 -52.88 28.42
N VAL A 199 -1.60 -52.93 27.64
CA VAL A 199 -0.67 -54.08 27.60
C VAL A 199 0.05 -54.28 28.95
N LYS A 200 0.37 -53.19 29.65
CA LYS A 200 0.98 -53.24 30.98
C LYS A 200 0.01 -53.77 32.04
N LEU A 201 -1.28 -53.45 31.93
CA LEU A 201 -2.33 -53.96 32.81
C LEU A 201 -2.59 -55.45 32.56
N GLU A 202 -2.66 -55.89 31.31
CA GLU A 202 -2.84 -57.31 30.95
C GLU A 202 -1.66 -58.18 31.45
N SER A 203 -0.42 -57.73 31.24
CA SER A 203 0.77 -58.45 31.72
C SER A 203 0.83 -58.54 33.25
N SER A 204 0.41 -57.49 33.96
CA SER A 204 0.30 -57.51 35.43
C SER A 204 -0.79 -58.46 35.94
N HIS A 205 -1.85 -58.70 35.17
CA HIS A 205 -2.94 -59.58 35.60
C HIS A 205 -2.68 -61.06 35.26
N SER A 206 -1.90 -61.32 34.19
CA SER A 206 -1.48 -62.68 33.80
C SER A 206 -0.39 -63.28 34.71
N GLY A 207 0.34 -62.47 35.47
CA GLY A 207 1.42 -62.89 36.35
C GLY A 207 0.97 -63.54 37.68
N ASP A 208 -0.31 -63.53 38.01
CA ASP A 208 -0.84 -63.97 39.32
C ASP A 208 -1.61 -65.31 39.28
N GLN A 209 -1.55 -66.07 38.18
CA GLN A 209 -2.28 -67.35 38.03
C GLN A 209 -1.39 -68.62 38.10
N GLY A 210 -0.15 -68.52 38.56
CA GLY A 210 0.75 -69.67 38.67
C GLY A 210 1.11 -70.04 40.12
N THR A 211 0.74 -71.25 40.53
CA THR A 211 1.27 -72.04 41.69
C THR A 211 0.50 -72.06 43.01
N THR A 212 -0.62 -72.79 43.06
CA THR A 212 -1.04 -73.56 44.24
C THR A 212 -1.61 -74.92 43.81
N ALA A 213 -0.74 -75.84 43.40
CA ALA A 213 -1.10 -77.23 43.16
C ALA A 213 -0.58 -78.11 44.31
N GLY A 214 -1.51 -78.40 45.24
CA GLY A 214 -1.67 -79.61 46.05
C GLY A 214 -0.46 -80.39 46.53
N GLU A 215 -0.17 -80.26 47.83
CA GLU A 215 0.55 -81.27 48.62
C GLU A 215 -0.36 -81.70 49.78
N GLN A 216 -1.11 -82.81 49.63
CA GLN A 216 -1.78 -83.51 50.75
C GLN A 216 -1.92 -85.02 50.47
N HIS A 217 -1.36 -85.82 51.40
CA HIS A 217 -1.74 -87.19 51.84
C HIS A 217 -1.76 -88.30 50.75
N LEU A 218 -0.96 -89.38 50.83
CA LEU A 218 -0.78 -90.40 51.88
C LEU A 218 0.39 -91.32 51.49
#